data_AF-A0A3N7GCC4-F1
#
_entry.id   AF-A0A3N7GCC4-F1
#
_cell.length_a   1.000
_cell.length_b   1.000
_cell.length_c   1.000
_cell.angle_alpha   90.00
_cell.angle_beta   90.00
_cell.angle_gamma   90.00
#
_symmetry.space_group_name_H-M   'P 1'
#
loop_
_entity.id
_entity.type
_entity.pdbx_description
1 polymer ?
#
loop_
_entity_poly.entity_id
_entity_poly.type
_entity_poly.pdbx_seq_one_letter_code
_entity_poly.pdbx_strand_id
1 'polypeptide(L)'
;MPVFDDYLSPHAQQAVIAGLFIATGWWVVAFQNRRRDAKLRAERVDDMQRALLAEVRAHVVALERQVQDGRFDTLLSQIEEGNAGLVIAHSGNDRIFRAVLPDIHLLPGGVIDPVVIYYRLIAVMDSMAESIRRMARSRPESAADMMLDYILLNQEAREAGLDVLEVLTASLRGGEAEIQAMLRKQREDAARLIAATLPGELAGLRDRLNRRSSDRSGL
;
A
#
# COMPACT_ATOMS: atom_id res chain seq x y z
N MET A 1 -29.57 -48.83 -35.64
CA MET A 1 -31.00 -48.83 -35.26
C MET A 1 -31.21 -47.73 -34.26
N PRO A 2 -32.10 -46.75 -34.50
CA PRO A 2 -32.38 -45.70 -33.54
C PRO A 2 -33.09 -46.34 -32.34
N VAL A 3 -32.56 -46.09 -31.14
CA VAL A 3 -32.82 -46.87 -29.92
C VAL A 3 -34.18 -46.54 -29.27
N PHE A 4 -34.97 -45.61 -29.85
CA PHE A 4 -36.15 -45.03 -29.22
C PHE A 4 -37.44 -45.05 -30.07
N ASP A 5 -37.45 -45.75 -31.21
CA ASP A 5 -38.59 -45.76 -32.14
C ASP A 5 -39.83 -46.47 -31.57
N ASP A 6 -39.66 -47.37 -30.59
CA ASP A 6 -40.78 -48.09 -29.95
C ASP A 6 -41.57 -47.23 -28.93
N TYR A 7 -41.06 -46.07 -28.51
CA TYR A 7 -41.63 -45.28 -27.40
C TYR A 7 -41.90 -43.80 -27.70
N LEU A 8 -41.33 -43.23 -28.77
CA LEU A 8 -41.46 -41.81 -29.09
C LEU A 8 -41.69 -41.58 -30.58
N SER A 9 -42.62 -40.68 -30.92
CA SER A 9 -42.80 -40.25 -32.30
C SER A 9 -41.53 -39.56 -32.83
N PRO A 10 -41.23 -39.63 -34.13
CA PRO A 10 -40.02 -39.04 -34.72
C PRO A 10 -39.85 -37.55 -34.38
N HIS A 11 -40.96 -36.81 -34.31
CA HIS A 11 -40.96 -35.39 -33.92
C HIS A 11 -40.63 -35.17 -32.44
N ALA A 12 -41.06 -36.08 -31.56
CA ALA A 12 -40.74 -36.01 -30.14
C ALA A 12 -39.24 -36.29 -29.90
N GLN A 13 -38.65 -37.26 -30.62
CA GLN A 13 -37.20 -37.50 -30.58
C GLN A 13 -36.40 -36.26 -31.04
N GLN A 14 -36.84 -35.62 -32.14
CA GLN A 14 -36.23 -34.38 -32.63
C GLN A 14 -36.31 -33.23 -31.62
N ALA A 15 -37.47 -33.05 -30.97
CA ALA A 15 -37.65 -32.02 -29.95
C ALA A 15 -36.76 -32.26 -28.72
N VAL A 16 -36.61 -33.51 -28.28
CA VAL A 16 -35.72 -33.89 -27.17
C VAL A 16 -34.25 -33.62 -27.53
N ILE A 17 -33.81 -34.01 -28.73
CA ILE A 17 -32.44 -33.74 -29.20
C ILE A 17 -32.18 -32.24 -29.31
N ALA A 18 -33.13 -31.48 -29.89
CA ALA A 18 -33.02 -30.03 -30.00
C ALA A 18 -32.97 -29.35 -28.62
N GLY A 19 -33.83 -29.76 -27.69
CA GLY A 19 -33.84 -29.26 -26.32
C GLY A 19 -32.52 -29.56 -25.58
N LEU A 20 -31.99 -30.77 -25.72
CA LEU A 20 -30.70 -31.17 -25.14
C LEU A 20 -29.53 -30.36 -25.72
N PHE A 21 -29.54 -30.11 -27.03
CA PHE A 21 -28.52 -29.31 -27.69
C PHE A 21 -28.53 -27.86 -27.20
N ILE A 22 -29.72 -27.24 -27.08
CA ILE A 22 -29.88 -25.89 -26.55
C ILE A 22 -29.41 -25.81 -25.08
N ALA A 23 -29.83 -26.77 -24.24
CA ALA A 23 -29.45 -26.80 -22.83
C ALA A 23 -27.93 -26.97 -22.64
N THR A 24 -27.31 -27.86 -23.43
CA THR A 24 -25.85 -28.06 -23.43
C THR A 24 -25.13 -26.80 -23.91
N GLY A 25 -25.64 -26.14 -24.94
CA GLY A 25 -25.11 -24.87 -25.44
C GLY A 25 -25.11 -23.77 -24.36
N TRP A 26 -26.19 -23.65 -23.58
CA TRP A 26 -26.27 -22.69 -22.48
C TRP A 26 -25.24 -22.97 -21.37
N TRP A 27 -25.03 -24.25 -21.02
CA TRP A 27 -24.00 -24.62 -20.06
C TRP A 27 -22.61 -24.22 -20.55
N VAL A 28 -22.28 -24.54 -21.80
CA VAL A 28 -20.98 -24.19 -22.40
C VAL A 28 -20.78 -22.67 -22.37
N VAL A 29 -21.79 -21.88 -22.75
CA VAL A 29 -21.73 -20.41 -22.69
C VAL A 29 -21.56 -19.92 -21.25
N ALA A 30 -22.30 -20.47 -20.29
CA ALA A 30 -22.16 -20.10 -18.88
C ALA A 30 -20.75 -20.39 -18.35
N PHE A 31 -20.15 -21.51 -18.75
CA PHE A 31 -18.78 -21.87 -18.38
C PHE A 31 -17.74 -20.96 -19.06
N GLN A 32 -17.91 -20.65 -20.34
CA GLN A 32 -17.05 -19.72 -21.07
C GLN A 32 -17.13 -18.31 -20.47
N ASN A 33 -18.33 -17.83 -20.13
CA ASN A 33 -18.54 -16.53 -19.49
C ASN A 33 -17.84 -16.48 -18.13
N ARG A 34 -18.01 -17.51 -17.28
CA ARG A 34 -17.29 -17.57 -15.99
C ARG A 34 -15.78 -17.50 -16.14
N ARG A 35 -15.21 -18.21 -17.13
CA ARG A 35 -13.76 -18.16 -17.41
C ARG A 35 -13.32 -16.78 -17.89
N ARG A 36 -14.11 -16.16 -18.78
CA ARG A 36 -13.82 -14.82 -19.30
C ARG A 36 -13.90 -13.76 -18.20
N ASP A 37 -14.90 -13.84 -17.34
CA ASP A 37 -15.08 -12.91 -16.22
C ASP A 37 -13.93 -13.03 -15.21
N ALA A 38 -13.49 -14.26 -14.90
CA ALA A 38 -12.32 -14.48 -14.05
C ALA A 38 -11.04 -13.90 -14.65
N LYS A 39 -10.83 -14.09 -15.96
CA LYS A 39 -9.68 -13.54 -16.68
C LYS A 39 -9.69 -12.01 -16.68
N LEU A 40 -10.83 -11.39 -16.99
CA LEU A 40 -10.99 -9.94 -17.00
C LEU A 40 -10.76 -9.34 -15.60
N ARG A 41 -11.21 -10.02 -14.53
CA ARG A 41 -10.92 -9.61 -13.16
C ARG A 41 -9.42 -9.66 -12.86
N ALA A 42 -8.74 -10.72 -13.26
CA ALA A 42 -7.30 -10.86 -13.06
C ALA A 42 -6.50 -9.78 -13.80
N GLU A 43 -6.85 -9.50 -15.07
CA GLU A 43 -6.23 -8.43 -15.86
C GLU A 43 -6.43 -7.06 -15.22
N ARG A 44 -7.65 -6.75 -14.75
CA ARG A 44 -7.91 -5.49 -14.04
C ARG A 44 -7.08 -5.33 -12.77
N VAL A 45 -6.92 -6.40 -11.99
CA VAL A 45 -6.10 -6.37 -10.77
C VAL A 45 -4.63 -6.13 -11.11
N ASP A 46 -4.07 -6.81 -12.12
CA ASP A 46 -2.69 -6.61 -12.58
C ASP A 46 -2.45 -5.18 -13.06
N ASP A 47 -3.33 -4.63 -13.91
CA ASP A 47 -3.24 -3.26 -14.41
C ASP A 47 -3.30 -2.23 -13.28
N MET A 48 -4.22 -2.43 -12.33
CA MET A 48 -4.39 -1.58 -11.16
C MET A 48 -3.14 -1.58 -10.27
N GLN A 49 -2.59 -2.76 -9.99
CA GLN A 49 -1.36 -2.90 -9.20
C GLN A 49 -0.16 -2.25 -9.89
N ARG A 50 -0.03 -2.37 -11.22
CA ARG A 50 1.02 -1.71 -11.99
C ARG A 50 0.88 -0.19 -11.99
N ALA A 51 -0.35 0.31 -12.10
CA ALA A 51 -0.63 1.73 -12.06
C ALA A 51 -0.28 2.32 -10.68
N LEU A 52 -0.70 1.66 -9.60
CA LEU A 52 -0.33 2.04 -8.23
C LEU A 52 1.19 1.97 -8.01
N LEU A 53 1.85 0.91 -8.48
CA LEU A 53 3.30 0.77 -8.38
C LEU A 53 4.03 1.93 -9.06
N ALA A 54 3.57 2.36 -10.24
CA ALA A 54 4.15 3.48 -10.97
C ALA A 54 3.93 4.82 -10.25
N GLU A 55 2.72 5.07 -9.75
CA GLU A 55 2.39 6.30 -9.00
C GLU A 55 3.21 6.42 -7.72
N VAL A 56 3.21 5.37 -6.89
CA VAL A 56 3.96 5.32 -5.63
C VAL A 56 5.45 5.48 -5.89
N ARG A 57 6.00 4.80 -6.91
CA ARG A 57 7.42 4.92 -7.27
C ARG A 57 7.80 6.33 -7.66
N ALA A 58 6.97 6.99 -8.49
CA ALA A 58 7.20 8.37 -8.89
C ALA A 58 7.21 9.31 -7.68
N HIS A 59 6.30 9.09 -6.71
CA HIS A 59 6.26 9.89 -5.49
C HIS A 59 7.45 9.63 -4.57
N VAL A 60 7.82 8.37 -4.33
CA VAL A 60 9.00 8.02 -3.51
C VAL A 60 10.28 8.65 -4.06
N VAL A 61 10.50 8.58 -5.38
CA VAL A 61 11.65 9.24 -6.02
C VAL A 61 11.59 10.76 -5.85
N ALA A 62 10.40 11.36 -5.89
CA ALA A 62 10.24 12.78 -5.63
C ALA A 62 10.59 13.13 -4.18
N LEU A 63 10.18 12.33 -3.19
CA LEU A 63 10.53 12.52 -1.78
C LEU A 63 12.05 12.41 -1.56
N GLU A 64 12.71 11.44 -2.19
CA GLU A 64 14.17 11.27 -2.09
C GLU A 64 14.95 12.47 -2.61
N ARG A 65 14.55 13.03 -3.75
CA ARG A 65 15.20 14.22 -4.31
C ARG A 65 15.07 15.42 -3.38
N GLN A 66 13.93 15.60 -2.73
CA GLN A 66 13.72 16.73 -1.81
C GLN A 66 14.67 16.71 -0.61
N VAL A 67 14.97 15.52 -0.10
CA VAL A 67 15.94 15.34 0.99
C VAL A 67 17.37 15.61 0.50
N GLN A 68 17.72 15.11 -0.68
CA GLN A 68 19.07 15.28 -1.25
C GLN A 68 19.39 16.73 -1.62
N ASP A 69 18.40 17.47 -2.13
CA ASP A 69 18.58 18.84 -2.61
C ASP A 69 18.62 19.90 -1.48
N GLY A 70 18.52 19.50 -0.20
CA GLY A 70 18.51 20.44 0.94
C GLY A 70 17.32 21.41 0.91
N ARG A 71 16.24 21.05 0.20
CA ARG A 71 15.10 21.94 -0.05
C ARG A 71 14.39 22.35 1.24
N PHE A 72 14.40 21.48 2.24
CA PHE A 72 13.78 21.73 3.54
C PHE A 72 14.50 22.79 4.36
N ASP A 73 15.84 22.81 4.33
CA ASP A 73 16.63 23.83 5.05
C ASP A 73 16.35 25.23 4.49
N THR A 74 16.28 25.34 3.17
CA THR A 74 15.96 26.61 2.49
C THR A 74 14.53 27.09 2.82
N LEU A 75 13.57 26.16 2.89
CA LEU A 75 12.19 26.48 3.25
C LEU A 75 12.06 26.90 4.72
N LEU A 76 12.82 26.25 5.62
CA LEU A 76 12.82 26.58 7.04
C LEU A 76 13.34 28.01 7.27
N SER A 77 14.47 28.37 6.67
CA SER A 77 15.01 29.74 6.76
C SER A 77 14.03 30.79 6.22
N GLN A 78 13.32 30.49 5.11
CA GLN A 78 12.30 31.40 4.58
C GLN A 78 11.10 31.58 5.52
N ILE A 79 10.69 30.52 6.25
CA ILE A 79 9.63 30.62 7.26
C ILE A 79 10.09 31.52 8.42
N GLU A 80 11.30 31.31 8.93
CA GLU A 80 11.87 32.06 10.05
C GLU A 80 12.01 33.55 9.72
N GLU A 81 12.39 33.87 8.47
CA GLU A 81 12.46 35.24 7.95
C GLU A 81 11.08 35.87 7.68
N GLY A 82 9.98 35.14 7.89
CA GLY A 82 8.62 35.60 7.62
C GLY A 82 8.34 35.82 6.12
N ASN A 83 9.19 35.26 5.25
CA ASN A 83 9.12 35.48 3.82
C ASN A 83 8.09 34.51 3.22
N ALA A 84 6.95 35.06 2.81
CA ALA A 84 5.77 34.29 2.45
C ALA A 84 5.84 33.54 1.10
N GLY A 85 7.05 33.37 0.55
CA GLY A 85 7.32 32.68 -0.72
C GLY A 85 7.23 31.16 -0.65
N LEU A 86 6.70 30.56 0.43
CA LEU A 86 6.58 29.11 0.58
C LEU A 86 5.76 28.48 -0.55
N VAL A 87 6.47 27.88 -1.49
CA VAL A 87 5.91 26.88 -2.38
C VAL A 87 6.22 25.52 -1.76
N ILE A 88 5.47 25.14 -0.72
CA ILE A 88 5.36 23.70 -0.39
C ILE A 88 4.63 23.09 -1.57
N ALA A 89 5.40 22.46 -2.47
CA ALA A 89 4.86 21.86 -3.68
C ALA A 89 3.86 20.77 -3.29
N HIS A 90 2.58 21.02 -3.59
CA HIS A 90 1.51 20.04 -3.45
C HIS A 90 1.78 18.91 -4.45
N SER A 91 2.13 17.72 -3.95
CA SER A 91 2.21 16.53 -4.78
C SER A 91 0.81 15.94 -4.91
N GLY A 92 0.04 16.42 -5.89
CA GLY A 92 -1.25 15.83 -6.29
C GLY A 92 -1.07 14.45 -6.95
N ASN A 93 -0.36 13.55 -6.26
CA ASN A 93 0.17 12.28 -6.73
C ASN A 93 -0.69 11.09 -6.25
N ASP A 94 -1.99 11.34 -6.02
CA ASP A 94 -2.96 10.34 -5.57
C ASP A 94 -4.09 10.11 -6.59
N ARG A 95 -3.88 10.52 -7.85
CA ARG A 95 -4.90 10.45 -8.90
C ARG A 95 -5.28 9.02 -9.23
N ILE A 96 -4.29 8.15 -9.39
CA ILE A 96 -4.52 6.72 -9.66
C ILE A 96 -5.17 6.08 -8.45
N PHE A 97 -4.67 6.34 -7.24
CA PHE A 97 -5.30 5.81 -6.03
C PHE A 97 -6.76 6.23 -5.87
N ARG A 98 -7.10 7.50 -6.06
CA ARG A 98 -8.49 7.98 -6.00
C ARG A 98 -9.37 7.31 -7.06
N ALA A 99 -8.86 7.07 -8.25
CA ALA A 99 -9.57 6.37 -9.31
C ALA A 99 -9.80 4.88 -8.97
N VAL A 100 -8.87 4.28 -8.23
CA VAL A 100 -8.87 2.86 -7.83
C VAL A 100 -9.67 2.61 -6.55
N LEU A 101 -9.86 3.62 -5.70
CA LEU A 101 -10.51 3.46 -4.40
C LEU A 101 -11.87 2.72 -4.42
N PRO A 102 -12.79 2.94 -5.38
CA PRO A 102 -14.04 2.18 -5.47
C PRO A 102 -13.81 0.66 -5.64
N ASP A 103 -12.72 0.31 -6.31
CA ASP A 103 -12.33 -1.05 -6.67
C ASP A 103 -11.23 -1.60 -5.76
N ILE A 104 -10.92 -0.94 -4.64
CA ILE A 104 -9.86 -1.35 -3.71
C ILE A 104 -10.06 -2.76 -3.15
N HIS A 105 -11.32 -3.20 -3.07
CA HIS A 105 -11.71 -4.54 -2.64
C HIS A 105 -11.29 -5.66 -3.62
N LEU A 106 -10.83 -5.30 -4.81
CA LEU A 106 -10.26 -6.23 -5.79
C LEU A 106 -8.76 -6.50 -5.53
N LEU A 107 -8.08 -5.64 -4.76
CA LEU A 107 -6.68 -5.87 -4.42
C LEU A 107 -6.53 -7.07 -3.46
N PRO A 108 -5.38 -7.78 -3.52
CA PRO A 108 -5.06 -8.79 -2.54
C PRO A 108 -5.03 -8.22 -1.11
N GLY A 109 -5.48 -9.00 -0.13
CA GLY A 109 -5.58 -8.55 1.26
C GLY A 109 -4.27 -8.00 1.82
N GLY A 110 -3.14 -8.64 1.50
CA GLY A 110 -1.81 -8.20 1.93
C GLY A 110 -1.33 -6.88 1.31
N VAL A 111 -2.00 -6.39 0.27
CA VAL A 111 -1.66 -5.13 -0.44
C VAL A 111 -2.48 -3.95 0.06
N ILE A 112 -3.73 -4.19 0.48
CA ILE A 112 -4.69 -3.13 0.83
C ILE A 112 -4.14 -2.26 1.97
N ASP A 113 -3.72 -2.87 3.07
CA ASP A 113 -3.33 -2.13 4.27
C ASP A 113 -2.10 -1.22 4.02
N PRO A 114 -0.98 -1.70 3.45
CA PRO A 114 0.16 -0.83 3.12
C PRO A 114 -0.23 0.35 2.22
N VAL A 115 -1.03 0.10 1.18
CA VAL A 115 -1.47 1.15 0.25
C VAL A 115 -2.31 2.19 1.00
N VAL A 116 -3.27 1.76 1.83
CA VAL A 116 -4.12 2.67 2.59
C VAL A 116 -3.31 3.51 3.59
N ILE A 117 -2.36 2.90 4.30
CA ILE A 117 -1.47 3.61 5.24
C ILE A 117 -0.69 4.70 4.50
N TYR A 118 -0.08 4.36 3.38
CA TYR A 118 0.70 5.29 2.58
C TYR A 118 -0.11 6.51 2.12
N TYR A 119 -1.27 6.29 1.50
CA TYR A 119 -2.10 7.41 1.04
C TYR A 119 -2.74 8.21 2.18
N ARG A 120 -2.95 7.60 3.35
CA ARG A 120 -3.34 8.33 4.55
C ARG A 120 -2.24 9.27 5.01
N LEU A 121 -0.97 8.86 4.98
CA LEU A 121 0.15 9.74 5.32
C LEU A 121 0.23 10.93 4.35
N ILE A 122 0.07 10.69 3.04
CA ILE A 122 0.01 11.76 2.04
C ILE A 122 -1.10 12.76 2.35
N ALA A 123 -2.31 12.28 2.68
CA ALA A 123 -3.43 13.16 3.02
C ALA A 123 -3.16 14.01 4.27
N VAL A 124 -2.47 13.45 5.28
CA VAL A 124 -2.04 14.20 6.47
C VAL A 124 -1.01 15.25 6.08
N MET A 125 0.01 14.89 5.31
CA MET A 125 1.04 15.80 4.80
C MET A 125 0.43 16.98 4.04
N ASP A 126 -0.53 16.75 3.15
CA ASP A 126 -1.23 17.80 2.42
C ASP A 126 -1.95 18.78 3.35
N SER A 127 -2.61 18.27 4.39
CA SER A 127 -3.30 19.10 5.39
C SER A 127 -2.32 19.94 6.23
N MET A 128 -1.15 19.38 6.53
CA MET A 128 -0.08 20.07 7.26
C MET A 128 0.55 21.15 6.38
N ALA A 129 0.91 20.84 5.14
CA ALA A 129 1.46 21.79 4.18
C ALA A 129 0.54 23.01 4.02
N GLU A 130 -0.76 22.78 3.90
CA GLU A 130 -1.74 23.84 3.82
C GLU A 130 -1.85 24.66 5.11
N SER A 131 -1.77 24.02 6.28
CA SER A 131 -1.77 24.71 7.56
C SER A 131 -0.52 25.57 7.78
N ILE A 132 0.65 25.05 7.40
CA ILE A 132 1.92 25.79 7.41
C ILE A 132 1.82 27.03 6.50
N ARG A 133 1.33 26.87 5.26
CA ARG A 133 1.16 27.99 4.32
C ARG A 133 0.29 29.12 4.90
N ARG A 134 -0.80 28.78 5.59
CA ARG A 134 -1.67 29.77 6.26
C ARG A 134 -0.99 30.45 7.45
N MET A 135 -0.18 29.71 8.20
CA MET A 135 0.49 30.21 9.40
C MET A 135 1.75 31.02 9.11
N ALA A 136 2.46 30.73 8.01
CA ALA A 136 3.77 31.29 7.70
C ALA A 136 3.86 32.83 7.80
N ARG A 137 2.80 33.56 7.44
CA ARG A 137 2.76 35.03 7.54
C ARG A 137 2.41 35.57 8.92
N SER A 138 1.57 34.85 9.67
CA SER A 138 0.96 35.35 10.90
C SER A 138 1.66 34.83 12.17
N ARG A 139 2.23 33.63 12.10
CA ARG A 139 2.86 32.89 13.19
C ARG A 139 4.07 32.12 12.64
N PRO A 140 5.16 32.79 12.24
CA PRO A 140 6.30 32.16 11.59
C PRO A 140 6.98 31.12 12.48
N GLU A 141 7.20 31.39 13.77
CA GLU A 141 7.81 30.43 14.71
C GLU A 141 7.00 29.13 14.80
N SER A 142 5.68 29.21 15.00
CA SER A 142 4.82 28.02 15.03
C SER A 142 4.74 27.30 13.68
N ALA A 143 4.93 28.01 12.57
CA ALA A 143 4.99 27.42 11.24
C ALA A 143 6.33 26.69 11.00
N ALA A 144 7.42 27.19 11.59
CA ALA A 144 8.73 26.55 11.56
C ALA A 144 8.73 25.24 12.37
N ASP A 145 8.17 25.25 13.58
CA ASP A 145 8.00 24.03 14.40
C ASP A 145 7.20 22.96 13.63
N MET A 146 6.07 23.36 13.03
CA MET A 146 5.23 22.43 12.25
C MET A 146 5.93 21.96 10.95
N MET A 147 6.84 22.75 10.40
CA MET A 147 7.67 22.33 9.27
C MET A 147 8.66 21.25 9.67
N LEU A 148 9.24 21.30 10.89
CA LEU A 148 10.09 20.21 11.39
C LEU A 148 9.30 18.89 11.49
N ASP A 149 8.07 18.93 12.02
CA ASP A 149 7.19 17.76 12.05
C ASP A 149 6.84 17.27 10.64
N TYR A 150 6.60 18.19 9.70
CA TYR A 150 6.36 17.86 8.30
C TYR A 150 7.55 17.14 7.66
N ILE A 151 8.79 17.55 7.96
CA ILE A 151 10.01 16.89 7.46
C ILE A 151 10.11 15.46 7.99
N LEU A 152 9.83 15.24 9.29
CA LEU A 152 9.79 13.89 9.86
C LEU A 152 8.72 13.02 9.17
N LEU A 153 7.54 13.59 8.92
CA LEU A 153 6.47 12.88 8.23
C LEU A 153 6.81 12.54 6.77
N ASN A 154 7.65 13.34 6.08
CA ASN A 154 8.15 13.00 4.74
C ASN A 154 9.01 11.73 4.76
N GLN A 155 9.81 11.52 5.81
CA GLN A 155 10.62 10.31 5.96
C GLN A 155 9.72 9.09 6.17
N GLU A 156 8.74 9.19 7.07
CA GLU A 156 7.74 8.15 7.31
C GLU A 156 6.97 7.79 6.02
N ALA A 157 6.50 8.80 5.28
CA ALA A 157 5.79 8.59 4.02
C ALA A 157 6.68 7.93 2.96
N ARG A 158 7.97 8.26 2.93
CA ARG A 158 8.94 7.59 2.05
C ARG A 158 9.07 6.11 2.41
N GLU A 159 9.24 5.79 3.69
CA GLU A 159 9.37 4.41 4.17
C GLU A 159 8.10 3.60 3.87
N ALA A 160 6.93 4.12 4.21
CA ALA A 160 5.65 3.50 3.86
C ALA A 160 5.49 3.31 2.34
N GLY A 161 6.00 4.24 1.53
CA GLY A 161 6.02 4.11 0.08
C GLY A 161 6.92 2.97 -0.40
N LEU A 162 8.10 2.77 0.20
CA LEU A 162 8.98 1.66 -0.11
C LEU A 162 8.35 0.31 0.24
N ASP A 163 7.65 0.22 1.37
CA ASP A 163 6.91 -0.97 1.78
C ASP A 163 5.83 -1.33 0.75
N VAL A 164 5.08 -0.33 0.27
CA VAL A 164 4.08 -0.52 -0.80
C VAL A 164 4.74 -1.02 -2.08
N LEU A 165 5.89 -0.49 -2.46
CA LEU A 165 6.62 -0.96 -3.65
C LEU A 165 7.06 -2.41 -3.51
N GLU A 166 7.52 -2.83 -2.32
CA GLU A 166 7.92 -4.20 -2.04
C GLU A 166 6.73 -5.15 -2.18
N VAL A 167 5.63 -4.85 -1.48
CA VAL A 167 4.42 -5.66 -1.45
C VAL A 167 3.75 -5.76 -2.83
N LEU A 168 3.62 -4.65 -3.57
CA LEU A 168 3.08 -4.66 -4.93
C LEU A 168 3.95 -5.46 -5.88
N THR A 169 5.29 -5.35 -5.75
CA THR A 169 6.23 -6.12 -6.58
C THR A 169 6.12 -7.62 -6.29
N ALA A 170 6.03 -8.01 -5.02
CA ALA A 170 5.80 -9.41 -4.62
C ALA A 170 4.47 -9.93 -5.18
N SER A 171 3.40 -9.15 -5.02
CA SER A 171 2.07 -9.49 -5.53
C SER A 171 2.07 -9.69 -7.05
N LEU A 172 2.73 -8.82 -7.81
CA LEU A 172 2.79 -8.93 -9.28
C LEU A 172 3.63 -10.13 -9.74
N ARG A 173 4.59 -10.59 -8.94
CA ARG A 173 5.46 -11.74 -9.27
C ARG A 173 4.80 -13.09 -8.99
N GLY A 174 4.17 -13.24 -7.83
CA GLY A 174 3.66 -14.54 -7.37
C GLY A 174 2.37 -14.47 -6.55
N GLY A 175 1.68 -13.34 -6.57
CA GLY A 175 0.41 -13.14 -5.86
C GLY A 175 0.56 -13.32 -4.35
N GLU A 176 -0.50 -13.84 -3.72
CA GLU A 176 -0.58 -13.99 -2.28
C GLU A 176 0.51 -14.91 -1.70
N ALA A 177 0.91 -15.96 -2.43
CA ALA A 177 1.92 -16.90 -1.95
C ALA A 177 3.28 -16.20 -1.76
N GLU A 178 3.66 -15.32 -2.69
CA GLU A 178 4.91 -14.55 -2.62
C GLU A 178 4.85 -13.51 -1.50
N ILE A 179 3.72 -12.83 -1.33
CA ILE A 179 3.52 -11.88 -0.23
C ILE A 179 3.69 -12.59 1.12
N GLN A 180 3.07 -13.76 1.31
CA GLN A 180 3.17 -14.52 2.55
C GLN A 180 4.60 -15.02 2.80
N ALA A 181 5.31 -15.46 1.75
CA ALA A 181 6.71 -15.86 1.86
C ALA A 181 7.61 -14.69 2.28
N MET A 182 7.40 -13.52 1.68
CA MET A 182 8.09 -12.27 2.02
C MET A 182 7.84 -11.86 3.48
N LEU A 183 6.56 -11.78 3.90
CA LEU A 183 6.20 -11.42 5.28
C LEU A 183 6.75 -12.42 6.30
N ARG A 184 6.78 -13.71 5.97
CA ARG A 184 7.37 -14.75 6.83
C ARG A 184 8.86 -14.53 7.00
N LYS A 185 9.58 -14.26 5.90
CA LYS A 185 11.00 -13.97 5.92
C LYS A 185 11.31 -12.72 6.76
N GLN A 186 10.55 -11.64 6.59
CA GLN A 186 10.70 -10.42 7.39
C GLN A 186 10.52 -10.69 8.89
N ARG A 187 9.53 -11.51 9.28
CA ARG A 187 9.34 -11.92 10.68
C ARG A 187 10.51 -12.73 11.24
N GLU A 188 11.06 -13.64 10.43
CA GLU A 188 12.22 -14.45 10.82
C GLU A 188 13.49 -13.57 10.95
N ASP A 189 13.69 -12.62 10.05
CA ASP A 189 14.78 -11.65 10.10
C ASP A 189 14.68 -10.75 11.33
N ALA A 190 13.48 -10.22 11.62
CA ALA A 190 13.22 -9.44 12.82
C ALA A 190 13.47 -10.26 14.10
N ALA A 191 12.99 -11.50 14.15
CA ALA A 191 13.22 -12.39 15.29
C ALA A 191 14.71 -12.69 15.50
N ARG A 192 15.48 -12.87 14.41
CA ARG A 192 16.94 -13.05 14.47
C ARG A 192 17.66 -11.82 15.00
N LEU A 193 17.28 -10.64 14.52
CA LEU A 193 17.86 -9.38 14.98
C LEU A 193 17.61 -9.18 16.48
N ILE A 194 16.36 -9.36 16.91
CA ILE A 194 15.97 -9.29 18.32
C ILE A 194 16.79 -10.30 19.12
N ALA A 195 16.84 -11.57 18.71
CA ALA A 195 17.61 -12.59 19.42
C ALA A 195 19.11 -12.25 19.54
N ALA A 196 19.67 -11.53 18.57
CA ALA A 196 21.06 -11.09 18.59
C ALA A 196 21.30 -9.89 19.53
N THR A 197 20.37 -8.92 19.60
CA THR A 197 20.55 -7.69 20.40
C THR A 197 20.06 -7.81 21.83
N LEU A 198 18.99 -8.58 22.07
CA LEU A 198 18.30 -8.69 23.36
C LEU A 198 19.21 -9.11 24.52
N PRO A 199 20.15 -10.07 24.38
CA PRO A 199 21.05 -10.44 25.47
C PRO A 199 21.93 -9.28 25.96
N GLY A 200 22.45 -8.46 25.03
CA GLY A 200 23.27 -7.29 25.36
C GLY A 200 22.45 -6.17 26.00
N GLU A 201 21.25 -5.92 25.49
CA GLU A 201 20.32 -4.93 26.07
C GLU A 201 19.91 -5.32 27.49
N LEU A 202 19.57 -6.59 27.73
CA LEU A 202 19.21 -7.10 29.05
C LEU A 202 20.38 -7.04 30.04
N ALA A 203 21.61 -7.34 29.60
CA ALA A 203 22.80 -7.19 30.43
C ALA A 203 23.03 -5.74 30.85
N GLY A 204 22.94 -4.79 29.91
CA GLY A 204 23.04 -3.36 30.21
C GLY A 204 21.93 -2.85 31.13
N LEU A 205 20.71 -3.38 30.99
CA LEU A 205 19.57 -3.01 31.83
C LEU A 205 19.75 -3.54 33.26
N ARG A 206 20.25 -4.77 33.42
CA ARG A 206 20.61 -5.36 34.71
C ARG A 206 21.69 -4.56 35.43
N ASP A 207 22.74 -4.14 34.72
CA ASP A 207 23.82 -3.34 35.31
C ASP A 207 23.35 -1.96 35.78
N ARG A 208 22.45 -1.31 35.04
CA ARG A 208 21.83 -0.03 35.46
C ARG A 208 20.97 -0.20 36.71
N LEU A 209 20.19 -1.28 36.79
CA LEU A 209 19.36 -1.57 37.96
C LEU A 209 20.22 -1.86 39.20
N ASN A 210 21.30 -2.62 39.05
CA ASN A 210 22.24 -2.90 40.14
C ASN A 210 22.91 -1.62 40.67
N ARG A 211 23.39 -0.73 39.79
CA ARG A 211 23.96 0.57 40.20
C ARG A 211 22.96 1.46 40.95
N ARG A 212 21.72 1.55 40.46
CA ARG A 212 20.67 2.34 41.13
C ARG A 212 20.26 1.73 42.49
N SER A 213 20.35 0.41 42.63
CA SER A 213 20.10 -0.28 43.89
C SER A 213 21.21 -0.06 44.91
N SER A 214 22.48 -0.04 44.49
CA SER A 214 23.61 0.19 45.40
C SER A 214 23.64 1.60 45.95
N ASP A 215 23.28 2.61 45.15
CA ASP A 215 23.22 4.02 45.59
C ASP A 215 22.15 4.28 46.67
N ARG A 216 21.13 3.41 46.75
CA ARG A 216 20.03 3.55 47.72
C ARG A 216 20.27 2.79 49.03
N SER A 217 21.26 1.89 49.07
CA SER A 217 21.60 1.09 50.26
C SER A 217 22.71 1.72 51.12
N GLY A 218 23.25 2.87 50.69
CA GLY A 218 24.30 3.62 51.40
C GLY A 218 23.79 4.86 52.16
N LEU A 219 22.48 5.02 52.31
CA LEU A 219 21.81 6.01 53.17
C LEU A 219 21.19 5.28 54.37
#